data_AF-A0A2S6RJG3-F1
#
_entry.id   AF-A0A2S6RJG3-F1
#
_cell.length_a   1.000
_cell.length_b   1.000
_cell.length_c   1.000
_cell.angle_alpha   90.00
_cell.angle_beta   90.00
_cell.angle_gamma   90.00
#
_symmetry.space_group_name_H-M   'P 1'
#
loop_
_entity.id
_entity.type
_entity.pdbx_description
1 polymer ?
#
loop_
_entity_poly.entity_id
_entity_poly.type
_entity_poly.pdbx_seq_one_letter_code
_entity_poly.pdbx_strand_id
1 'polypeptide(L)' 'QIKHRNMIVKIRDKNLENFFVSGNPIKMSSYKDPSYRKKSPELDEHRNKILKEFNIQLNTKTSG' A
#
# COMPACT_ATOMS: atom_id res chain seq x y z
N GLN A 1 -17.92 -16.94 -9.84
CA GLN A 1 -16.73 -16.51 -10.60
C GLN A 1 -15.99 -15.31 -9.96
N ILE A 2 -16.65 -14.23 -9.52
CA ILE A 2 -16.01 -12.99 -8.99
C ILE A 2 -15.29 -13.18 -7.63
N LYS A 3 -15.90 -13.89 -6.67
CA LYS A 3 -15.31 -14.11 -5.33
C LYS A 3 -14.04 -14.97 -5.35
N HIS A 4 -13.93 -15.91 -6.29
CA HIS A 4 -12.81 -16.86 -6.37
C HIS A 4 -11.50 -16.21 -6.86
N ARG A 5 -11.56 -14.98 -7.38
CA ARG A 5 -10.40 -14.26 -7.93
C ARG A 5 -10.03 -13.02 -7.12
N ASN A 6 -10.42 -12.90 -5.84
CA ASN A 6 -10.09 -11.73 -5.00
C ASN A 6 -10.25 -10.40 -5.76
N MET A 7 -11.34 -10.25 -6.53
CA MET A 7 -11.60 -9.05 -7.34
C MET A 7 -12.29 -7.95 -6.53
N ILE A 8 -12.83 -8.30 -5.37
CA ILE A 8 -13.31 -7.38 -4.34
C ILE A 8 -12.48 -7.69 -3.11
N VAL A 9 -11.69 -6.71 -2.66
CA VAL A 9 -10.66 -6.90 -1.64
C VAL A 9 -10.96 -5.96 -0.47
N LYS A 10 -10.98 -6.50 0.75
CA LYS A 10 -11.25 -5.69 1.95
C LYS A 10 -9.99 -4.94 2.38
N ILE A 11 -10.11 -3.65 2.71
CA ILE A 11 -9.02 -2.92 3.36
C ILE A 11 -9.00 -3.27 4.85
N ARG A 12 -7.82 -3.62 5.38
CA ARG A 12 -7.59 -3.73 6.82
C ARG A 12 -7.10 -2.38 7.34
N ASP A 13 -8.04 -1.59 7.83
CA ASP A 13 -7.80 -0.37 8.57
C ASP A 13 -8.68 -0.40 9.83
N LYS A 14 -8.17 0.10 10.96
CA LYS A 14 -8.95 0.24 12.19
C LYS A 14 -9.99 1.37 12.08
N ASN A 15 -9.73 2.36 11.22
CA ASN A 15 -10.57 3.54 11.06
C ASN A 15 -11.61 3.40 9.94
N LEU A 16 -11.38 2.49 8.99
CA LEU A 16 -12.26 2.26 7.83
C LEU A 16 -12.84 0.84 7.88
N GLU A 17 -13.97 0.69 8.54
CA GLU A 17 -14.69 -0.58 8.59
C GLU A 17 -15.45 -0.83 7.28
N ASN A 18 -15.40 -2.08 6.78
CA ASN A 18 -16.14 -2.53 5.58
C ASN A 18 -15.85 -1.74 4.28
N PHE A 19 -14.65 -1.19 4.16
CA PHE A 19 -14.18 -0.59 2.92
C PHE A 19 -13.65 -1.66 1.94
N PHE A 20 -14.10 -1.60 0.69
CA PHE A 20 -13.74 -2.54 -0.37
C PHE A 20 -13.10 -1.83 -1.55
N VAL A 21 -12.08 -2.45 -2.13
CA VAL A 21 -11.40 -1.98 -3.34
C VAL A 21 -11.37 -3.06 -4.40
N SER A 22 -11.18 -2.63 -5.65
CA SER A 22 -10.95 -3.55 -6.76
C SER A 22 -9.63 -4.31 -6.55
N GLY A 23 -9.68 -5.62 -6.75
CA GLY A 23 -8.49 -6.46 -6.76
C GLY A 23 -7.66 -6.29 -8.03
N ASN A 24 -6.48 -6.91 -8.07
CA ASN A 24 -5.63 -6.86 -9.26
C ASN A 24 -6.36 -7.55 -10.46
N PRO A 25 -6.57 -6.88 -11.60
CA PRO A 25 -7.22 -7.50 -12.76
C PRO A 25 -6.44 -8.72 -13.31
N ILE A 26 -5.11 -8.72 -13.18
CA ILE A 26 -4.24 -9.78 -13.67
C ILE A 26 -3.86 -10.70 -12.52
N LYS A 27 -4.05 -12.02 -12.68
CA LYS A 27 -3.66 -13.03 -11.69
C LYS A 27 -2.59 -13.94 -12.28
N MET A 28 -1.52 -14.17 -11.52
CA MET A 28 -0.45 -15.09 -11.88
C MET A 28 -0.35 -16.16 -10.79
N SER A 29 -0.27 -17.44 -11.17
CA SER A 29 -0.13 -18.55 -10.21
C SER A 29 1.14 -18.42 -9.35
N SER A 30 2.20 -17.83 -9.92
CA SER A 30 3.48 -17.60 -9.24
C SER A 30 3.42 -16.50 -8.16
N TYR A 31 2.39 -15.65 -8.15
CA TYR A 31 2.29 -14.53 -7.22
C TYR A 31 1.00 -14.61 -6.40
N LYS A 32 1.13 -14.70 -5.08
CA LYS A 32 -0.02 -14.75 -4.18
C LYS A 32 -0.77 -13.42 -4.22
N ASP A 33 -2.05 -13.49 -4.56
CA ASP A 33 -2.94 -12.33 -4.47
C ASP A 33 -3.84 -12.45 -3.23
N PRO A 34 -3.54 -11.73 -2.13
CA PRO A 34 -4.32 -11.82 -0.90
C PRO A 34 -5.70 -11.19 -1.04
N SER A 35 -6.68 -11.73 -0.30
CA SER A 35 -8.07 -11.26 -0.23
C SER A 35 -8.26 -9.97 0.58
N TYR A 36 -7.17 -9.38 1.07
CA TYR A 36 -7.16 -8.09 1.75
C TYR A 36 -6.01 -7.21 1.24
N ARG A 37 -6.19 -5.89 1.36
CA ARG A 37 -5.13 -4.88 1.21
C ARG A 37 -4.86 -4.21 2.55
N LYS A 38 -3.62 -3.74 2.74
CA LYS A 38 -3.29 -2.84 3.86
C LYS A 38 -3.90 -1.46 3.59
N LYS A 39 -4.05 -0.65 4.65
CA LYS A 39 -4.45 0.75 4.50
C LYS A 39 -3.48 1.51 3.60
N SER A 40 -3.97 2.59 2.99
CA SER A 40 -3.11 3.55 2.32
C SER A 40 -2.14 4.16 3.34
N PRO A 41 -0.88 4.44 2.96
CA PRO A 41 0.01 5.21 3.82
C PRO A 41 -0.55 6.62 4.04
N GLU A 42 -0.24 7.18 5.21
CA GLU A 42 -0.44 8.61 5.49
C GLU A 42 0.54 9.46 4.66
N LEU A 43 0.26 10.77 4.58
CA LEU A 43 1.18 11.73 3.98
C LEU A 43 2.56 11.65 4.66
N ASP A 44 3.61 11.47 3.86
CA ASP A 44 5.01 11.32 4.29
C ASP A 44 5.33 10.12 5.23
N GLU A 45 4.44 9.14 5.41
CA GLU A 45 4.60 8.03 6.39
C GLU A 45 5.91 7.25 6.25
N HIS A 46 6.41 7.07 5.02
CA HIS A 46 7.60 6.26 4.74
C HIS A 46 8.79 7.07 4.23
N ARG A 47 8.72 8.40 4.25
CA ARG A 47 9.73 9.30 3.68
C ARG A 47 11.14 8.98 4.19
N ASN A 48 11.32 8.95 5.51
CA ASN A 48 12.64 8.71 6.13
C ASN A 48 13.18 7.31 5.82
N LYS A 49 12.32 6.30 5.74
CA LYS A 49 12.70 4.93 5.40
C LYS A 49 13.24 4.86 3.97
N ILE A 50 12.52 5.45 3.01
CA ILE A 50 12.92 5.51 1.60
C ILE A 50 14.26 6.26 1.47
N LEU A 51 14.38 7.44 2.08
CA LEU A 51 15.63 8.22 2.02
C LEU A 51 16.85 7.43 2.54
N LYS A 52 16.68 6.70 3.65
CA LYS A 52 17.71 5.83 4.20
C LYS A 52 18.06 4.67 3.26
N GLU A 53 17.06 4.03 2.66
CA GLU A 53 17.25 2.91 1.73
C GLU A 53 18.05 3.32 0.48
N PHE A 54 17.85 4.55 0.01
CA PHE A 54 18.56 5.11 -1.15
C PHE A 54 19.83 5.91 -0.80
N ASN A 55 20.25 5.92 0.47
CA ASN A 55 21.39 6.73 0.96
C ASN A 55 21.29 8.22 0.62
N ILE A 56 20.07 8.76 0.53
CA ILE A 56 19.83 10.16 0.22
C ILE A 56 19.85 10.94 1.53
N GLN A 57 20.81 11.86 1.64
CA GLN A 57 20.82 12.85 2.72
C GLN A 57 19.93 14.02 2.29
N LEU A 58 18.96 14.37 3.12
CA LEU A 58 18.23 15.62 2.90
C LEU A 58 19.20 16.76 3.18
N ASN A 59 19.58 17.47 2.12
CA ASN A 59 20.32 18.72 2.25
C ASN A 59 19.37 19.72 2.91
N THR A 60 19.43 19.86 4.23
CA THR A 60 18.80 20.97 4.94
C THR A 60 19.58 22.24 4.62
N LYS A 61 19.42 22.77 3.40
CA LYS A 61 19.93 24.08 3.00
C LYS A 61 18.77 25.01 2.66
N THR A 62 18.33 25.74 3.69
CA THR A 62 17.77 27.12 3.71
C THR A 62 16.97 27.25 5.01
N SER A 63 17.03 28.31 5.81
CA SER A 63 17.80 29.56 5.89
C SER A 63 17.54 30.10 7.32
N GLY A 64 18.21 31.18 7.71
CA GLY A 64 18.03 31.80 9.05
C GLY A 64 16.64 32.35 9.36
#